data_AF-A0A9W8R0V3-F1
#
_entry.id   AF-A0A9W8R0V3-F1
#
_cell.length_a   1.000
_cell.length_b   1.000
_cell.length_c   1.000
_cell.angle_alpha   90.00
_cell.angle_beta   90.00
_cell.angle_gamma   90.00
#
_symmetry.space_group_name_H-M   'P 1'
#
loop_
_entity.id
_entity.type
_entity.pdbx_description
1 polymer ?
#
loop_
_entity_poly.entity_id
_entity_poly.type
_entity_poly.pdbx_seq_one_letter_code
_entity_poly.pdbx_strand_id
1 'polypeptide(L)'
;MISLMAAAMAVQAALIYQVENDGTIAHGAGIGAAAMLFVFQGAFTIGFQATVWVYPSEVLPLRLRQRGSSISTAANWIFNYMIVQITPISIDNIGWRTYIIFAVLNTLWVPLIYLFFPETKGLELEDVDRLFAVEHARDILDDKPSVVTMVEKCDSKLKE
;
A
#
# COMPACT_ATOMS: atom_id res chain seq x y z
N MET A 1 -8.88 2.57 4.30
CA MET A 1 -8.88 1.51 3.26
C MET A 1 -7.98 0.34 3.61
N ILE A 2 -6.68 0.56 3.84
CA ILE A 2 -5.76 -0.55 4.18
C ILE A 2 -6.17 -1.26 5.48
N SER A 3 -6.66 -0.54 6.49
CA SER A 3 -7.21 -1.13 7.72
C SER A 3 -8.43 -2.03 7.47
N LEU A 4 -9.26 -1.71 6.47
CA LEU A 4 -10.39 -2.55 6.06
C LEU A 4 -9.90 -3.86 5.41
N MET A 5 -8.86 -3.77 4.57
CA MET A 5 -8.22 -4.93 3.97
C MET A 5 -7.57 -5.84 5.03
N ALA A 6 -6.91 -5.26 6.03
CA ALA A 6 -6.33 -6.00 7.15
C ALA A 6 -7.41 -6.71 7.98
N ALA A 7 -8.50 -6.00 8.33
CA ALA A 7 -9.63 -6.58 9.03
C ALA A 7 -10.29 -7.70 8.22
N ALA A 8 -10.46 -7.52 6.91
CA ALA A 8 -11.01 -8.53 6.03
C ALA A 8 -10.15 -9.81 6.01
N MET A 9 -8.82 -9.69 5.96
CA MET A 9 -7.90 -10.83 6.03
C MET A 9 -7.89 -11.52 7.41
N ALA A 10 -8.06 -10.76 8.50
CA ALA A 10 -8.20 -11.35 9.83
C ALA A 10 -9.50 -12.17 9.97
N VAL A 11 -10.62 -11.65 9.43
CA VAL A 11 -11.89 -12.39 9.39
C VAL A 11 -11.79 -13.60 8.46
N GLN A 12 -11.13 -13.46 7.31
CA GLN A 12 -10.84 -14.58 6.40
C GLN A 12 -10.13 -15.73 7.12
N ALA A 13 -9.10 -15.41 7.92
CA ALA A 13 -8.36 -16.41 8.69
C ALA A 13 -9.25 -17.17 9.68
N ALA A 14 -10.13 -16.46 10.40
CA ALA A 14 -11.06 -17.07 11.35
C ALA A 14 -12.11 -17.96 10.65
N LEU A 15 -12.60 -17.55 9.47
CA LEU A 15 -13.57 -18.33 8.70
C LEU A 15 -12.93 -19.60 8.12
N ILE A 16 -11.73 -19.49 7.56
CA ILE A 16 -11.00 -20.65 7.03
C ILE A 16 -10.61 -21.62 8.15
N TYR A 17 -10.27 -21.12 9.35
CA TYR A 17 -10.05 -21.97 10.52
C TYR A 17 -11.26 -22.87 10.84
N GLN A 18 -12.49 -22.33 10.73
CA GLN A 18 -13.71 -23.12 10.96
C GLN A 18 -13.97 -24.14 9.86
N VAL A 19 -13.56 -23.84 8.62
CA VAL A 19 -13.66 -24.76 7.48
C VAL A 19 -12.65 -25.90 7.62
N GLU A 20 -11.40 -25.60 8.01
CA GLU A 20 -10.34 -26.60 8.13
C GLU A 20 -10.53 -27.57 9.30
N ASN A 21 -11.22 -27.16 10.37
CA ASN A 21 -11.44 -27.99 11.57
C ASN A 21 -12.85 -28.60 11.63
N ASP A 22 -13.58 -28.66 10.50
CA ASP A 22 -14.96 -29.18 10.43
C ASP A 22 -15.88 -28.60 11.53
N GLY A 23 -15.79 -27.28 11.74
CA GLY A 23 -16.63 -26.59 12.70
C GLY A 23 -18.12 -26.73 12.36
N THR A 24 -18.99 -26.56 13.35
CA THR A 24 -20.46 -26.67 13.18
C THR A 24 -21.05 -25.75 12.10
N ILE A 25 -20.30 -24.70 11.73
CA ILE A 25 -20.67 -23.71 10.72
C ILE A 25 -19.81 -23.78 9.45
N ALA A 26 -19.04 -24.85 9.21
CA ALA A 26 -18.04 -24.94 8.14
C ALA A 26 -18.58 -24.54 6.75
N HIS A 27 -19.76 -25.05 6.36
CA HIS A 27 -20.35 -24.69 5.06
C HIS A 27 -20.67 -23.20 4.94
N GLY A 28 -21.28 -22.60 5.97
CA GLY A 28 -21.56 -21.16 6.01
C GLY A 28 -20.29 -20.31 6.10
N ALA A 29 -19.27 -20.79 6.83
CA ALA A 29 -17.97 -20.15 6.93
C ALA A 29 -17.22 -20.14 5.59
N GLY A 30 -17.35 -21.19 4.78
CA GLY A 30 -16.80 -21.23 3.43
C GLY A 30 -17.42 -20.19 2.50
N ILE A 31 -18.74 -20.03 2.53
CA ILE A 31 -19.45 -18.98 1.78
C ILE A 31 -19.02 -17.58 2.28
N GLY A 32 -18.94 -17.41 3.60
CA GLY A 32 -18.44 -16.18 4.22
C GLY A 32 -17.01 -15.84 3.79
N ALA A 33 -16.12 -16.84 3.74
CA ALA A 33 -14.74 -16.66 3.32
C ALA A 33 -14.64 -16.26 1.84
N ALA A 34 -15.48 -16.83 0.96
CA ALA A 34 -15.55 -16.39 -0.43
C ALA A 34 -16.02 -14.93 -0.53
N ALA A 35 -17.06 -14.55 0.21
CA ALA A 35 -17.55 -13.18 0.22
C ALA A 35 -16.51 -12.19 0.76
N MET A 36 -15.80 -12.54 1.83
CA MET A 36 -14.75 -11.70 2.43
C MET A 36 -13.57 -11.50 1.48
N LEU A 37 -13.22 -12.49 0.66
CA LEU A 37 -12.21 -12.33 -0.39
C LEU A 37 -12.63 -11.27 -1.42
N PHE A 38 -13.90 -11.23 -1.83
CA PHE A 38 -14.41 -10.19 -2.72
C PHE A 38 -14.44 -8.82 -2.07
N VAL A 39 -14.77 -8.73 -0.77
CA VAL A 39 -14.72 -7.46 -0.02
C VAL A 39 -13.29 -6.93 0.03
N PHE A 40 -12.32 -7.79 0.32
CA PHE A 40 -10.90 -7.43 0.27
C PHE A 40 -10.51 -6.92 -1.12
N GLN A 41 -10.88 -7.65 -2.18
CA GLN A 41 -10.57 -7.29 -3.55
C GLN A 41 -11.19 -5.93 -3.92
N GLY A 42 -12.45 -5.69 -3.56
CA GLY A 42 -13.12 -4.41 -3.82
C GLY A 42 -12.44 -3.24 -3.10
N ALA A 43 -12.07 -3.42 -1.83
CA ALA A 43 -11.36 -2.42 -1.06
C ALA A 43 -9.96 -2.10 -1.65
N PHE A 44 -9.25 -3.13 -2.12
CA PHE A 44 -7.97 -3.00 -2.81
C PHE A 44 -8.13 -2.22 -4.13
N THR A 45 -9.13 -2.56 -4.95
CA THR A 45 -9.35 -1.94 -6.25
C THR A 45 -9.72 -0.46 -6.13
N ILE A 46 -10.60 -0.09 -5.20
CA ILE A 46 -11.07 1.30 -5.06
C ILE A 46 -9.97 2.21 -4.49
N GLY A 47 -9.17 1.72 -3.55
CA GLY A 47 -8.22 2.56 -2.82
C GLY A 47 -6.78 2.47 -3.30
N PHE A 48 -6.26 1.25 -3.45
CA PHE A 48 -4.82 1.02 -3.57
C PHE A 48 -4.38 0.75 -5.01
N GLN A 49 -5.23 0.07 -5.79
CA GLN A 49 -4.88 -0.37 -7.14
C GLN A 49 -4.61 0.78 -8.10
N ALA A 50 -5.39 1.88 -8.07
CA ALA A 50 -5.08 3.03 -8.92
C ALA A 50 -3.78 3.72 -8.48
N THR A 51 -3.62 3.90 -7.16
CA THR A 51 -2.49 4.60 -6.55
C THR A 51 -1.14 3.95 -6.90
N VAL A 52 -1.05 2.61 -6.92
CA VAL A 52 0.23 1.93 -7.20
C VAL A 52 0.78 2.19 -8.62
N TRP A 53 -0.10 2.48 -9.58
CA TRP A 53 0.30 2.75 -10.97
C TRP A 53 0.58 4.23 -11.25
N VAL A 54 -0.05 5.12 -10.48
CA VAL A 54 0.07 6.58 -10.69
C VAL A 54 1.21 7.15 -9.84
N TYR A 55 1.30 6.75 -8.57
CA TYR A 55 2.23 7.32 -7.59
C TYR A 55 3.72 7.28 -8.00
N PRO A 56 4.25 6.20 -8.64
CA PRO A 56 5.64 6.20 -9.11
C PRO A 56 5.93 7.33 -10.10
N SER A 57 4.94 7.73 -10.89
CA SER A 57 5.11 8.82 -11.85
C SER A 57 5.01 10.20 -11.20
N GLU A 58 4.25 10.34 -10.11
CA GLU A 58 4.07 11.58 -9.36
C GLU A 58 5.27 11.92 -8.48
N VAL A 59 5.93 10.92 -7.91
CA VAL A 59 7.03 11.12 -6.96
C VAL A 59 8.39 11.36 -7.65
N LEU A 60 8.48 11.14 -8.96
CA LEU A 60 9.73 11.21 -9.70
C LEU A 60 9.88 12.52 -10.50
N PRO A 61 11.13 13.07 -10.56
CA PRO A 61 11.49 14.17 -11.46
C PRO A 61 11.13 13.86 -12.89
N LEU A 62 10.73 14.86 -13.68
CA LEU A 62 10.40 14.70 -15.11
C LEU A 62 11.45 13.92 -15.90
N ARG A 63 12.73 14.16 -15.63
CA ARG A 63 13.87 13.53 -16.32
C ARG A 63 14.02 12.03 -16.01
N LEU A 64 13.60 11.59 -14.82
CA LEU A 64 13.77 10.20 -14.35
C LEU A 64 12.46 9.42 -14.35
N ARG A 65 11.32 10.09 -14.51
CA ARG A 65 9.98 9.52 -14.42
C ARG A 65 9.79 8.24 -15.22
N GLN A 66 10.19 8.25 -16.49
CA GLN A 66 10.06 7.08 -17.37
C GLN A 66 10.91 5.89 -16.89
N ARG A 67 12.16 6.16 -16.47
CA ARG A 67 13.09 5.11 -16.00
C ARG A 67 12.69 4.56 -14.64
N GLY A 68 12.23 5.39 -13.71
CA GLY A 68 11.78 4.91 -12.42
C GLY A 68 10.42 4.21 -12.48
N SER A 69 9.51 4.65 -13.36
CA SER A 69 8.22 3.97 -13.56
C SER A 69 8.40 2.56 -14.16
N SER A 70 9.39 2.37 -15.06
CA SER A 70 9.68 1.03 -15.61
C SER A 70 10.29 0.10 -14.57
N ILE A 71 11.19 0.60 -13.70
CA ILE A 71 11.73 -0.17 -12.56
C ILE A 71 10.62 -0.53 -11.57
N SER A 72 9.74 0.42 -11.24
CA SER A 72 8.59 0.17 -10.36
C SER A 72 7.68 -0.92 -10.92
N THR A 73 7.37 -0.86 -12.22
CA THR A 73 6.56 -1.88 -12.90
C THR A 73 7.26 -3.24 -12.90
N ALA A 74 8.57 -3.29 -13.19
CA ALA A 74 9.33 -4.54 -13.16
C ALA A 74 9.34 -5.17 -11.75
N ALA A 75 9.59 -4.36 -10.71
CA ALA A 75 9.53 -4.80 -9.33
C ALA A 75 8.13 -5.34 -8.96
N ASN A 76 7.07 -4.63 -9.36
CA ASN A 76 5.69 -5.07 -9.14
C ASN A 76 5.44 -6.48 -9.69
N TRP A 77 5.83 -6.75 -10.95
CA TRP A 77 5.63 -8.05 -11.57
C TRP A 77 6.51 -9.15 -10.95
N ILE A 78 7.75 -8.84 -10.55
CA ILE A 78 8.62 -9.79 -9.84
C ILE A 78 7.99 -10.22 -8.51
N PHE A 79 7.51 -9.26 -7.71
CA PHE A 79 6.88 -9.56 -6.43
C PHE A 79 5.53 -10.27 -6.61
N ASN A 80 4.75 -9.90 -7.63
CA ASN A 80 3.50 -10.59 -7.96
C ASN A 80 3.78 -12.07 -8.27
N TYR A 81 4.74 -12.35 -9.16
CA TYR A 81 5.16 -13.72 -9.47
C TYR A 81 5.60 -14.47 -8.20
N MET A 82 6.44 -13.86 -7.38
CA MET A 82 6.91 -14.45 -6.12
C MET A 82 5.75 -14.84 -5.21
N ILE A 83 4.77 -13.95 -5.00
CA ILE A 83 3.60 -14.24 -4.15
C ILE A 83 2.73 -15.35 -4.76
N VAL A 84 2.53 -15.37 -6.07
CA VAL A 84 1.77 -16.43 -6.75
C VAL A 84 2.44 -17.80 -6.56
N GLN A 85 3.77 -17.87 -6.55
CA GLN A 85 4.50 -19.13 -6.30
C GLN A 85 4.49 -19.54 -4.82
N ILE A 86 4.62 -18.60 -3.88
CA ILE A 86 4.70 -18.90 -2.45
C ILE A 86 3.34 -19.22 -1.83
N THR A 87 2.26 -18.58 -2.30
CA THR A 87 0.93 -18.68 -1.66
C THR A 87 0.38 -20.11 -1.63
N PRO A 88 0.40 -20.91 -2.72
CA PRO A 88 -0.07 -22.30 -2.68
C PRO A 88 0.71 -23.14 -1.67
N ILE A 89 2.05 -23.03 -1.69
CA ILE A 89 2.93 -23.74 -0.76
C ILE A 89 2.60 -23.35 0.69
N SER A 90 2.33 -22.06 0.94
CA SER A 90 1.93 -21.59 2.26
C SER A 90 0.59 -22.18 2.70
N ILE A 91 -0.43 -22.16 1.83
CA ILE A 91 -1.75 -22.73 2.16
C ILE A 91 -1.63 -24.23 2.45
N ASP A 92 -0.87 -24.99 1.67
CA ASP A 92 -0.70 -26.43 1.86
C ASP A 92 0.02 -26.78 3.17
N ASN A 93 0.99 -25.96 3.60
CA ASN A 93 1.81 -26.25 4.78
C ASN A 93 1.24 -25.67 6.08
N ILE A 94 0.63 -24.48 6.03
CA ILE A 94 0.18 -23.75 7.24
C ILE A 94 -1.30 -23.34 7.21
N GLY A 95 -2.04 -23.67 6.15
CA GLY A 95 -3.50 -23.52 6.08
C GLY A 95 -3.99 -22.10 6.38
N TRP A 96 -4.97 -22.01 7.29
CA TRP A 96 -5.60 -20.77 7.74
C TRP A 96 -4.60 -19.71 8.26
N ARG A 97 -3.43 -20.12 8.73
CA ARG A 97 -2.40 -19.19 9.25
C ARG A 97 -1.79 -18.32 8.14
N THR A 98 -1.85 -18.76 6.88
CA THR A 98 -1.42 -17.96 5.71
C THR A 98 -2.14 -16.60 5.68
N TYR A 99 -3.44 -16.59 6.00
CA TYR A 99 -4.25 -15.37 5.99
C TYR A 99 -3.89 -14.41 7.14
N ILE A 100 -3.38 -14.92 8.27
CA ILE A 100 -2.83 -14.07 9.35
C ILE A 100 -1.60 -13.32 8.85
N ILE A 101 -0.70 -14.00 8.14
CA ILE A 101 0.50 -13.37 7.57
C ILE A 101 0.10 -12.20 6.67
N PHE A 102 -0.89 -12.39 5.80
CA PHE A 102 -1.41 -11.31 4.96
C PHE A 102 -2.09 -10.19 5.77
N ALA A 103 -2.80 -10.49 6.85
CA ALA A 103 -3.39 -9.47 7.73
C ALA A 103 -2.31 -8.61 8.40
N VAL A 104 -1.23 -9.23 8.89
CA VAL A 104 -0.10 -8.53 9.51
C VAL A 104 0.62 -7.67 8.48
N LEU A 105 0.94 -8.21 7.30
CA LEU A 105 1.59 -7.45 6.23
C LEU A 105 0.75 -6.24 5.79
N ASN A 106 -0.57 -6.41 5.65
CA ASN A 106 -1.48 -5.29 5.36
C ASN A 106 -1.46 -4.23 6.47
N THR A 107 -1.39 -4.64 7.74
CA THR A 107 -1.34 -3.71 8.87
C THR A 107 -0.02 -2.94 8.90
N LEU A 108 1.11 -3.60 8.61
CA LEU A 108 2.44 -2.97 8.55
C LEU A 108 2.56 -1.90 7.46
N TRP A 109 1.78 -2.00 6.38
CA TRP A 109 1.75 -0.97 5.34
C TRP A 109 1.17 0.38 5.83
N VAL A 110 0.32 0.38 6.85
CA VAL A 110 -0.29 1.61 7.40
C VAL A 110 0.77 2.58 7.95
N PRO A 111 1.64 2.20 8.92
CA PRO A 111 2.69 3.09 9.39
C PRO A 111 3.74 3.39 8.33
N LEU A 112 4.05 2.44 7.43
CA LEU A 112 5.01 2.68 6.35
C LEU A 112 4.55 3.79 5.41
N ILE A 113 3.29 3.78 5.01
CA ILE A 113 2.74 4.84 4.16
C ILE A 113 2.66 6.15 4.93
N TYR A 114 2.21 6.12 6.19
CA TYR A 114 2.12 7.34 7.01
C TYR A 114 3.47 8.05 7.19
N LEU A 115 4.56 7.30 7.35
CA LEU A 115 5.90 7.86 7.64
C LEU A 115 6.73 8.14 6.38
N PHE A 116 6.68 7.28 5.36
CA PHE A 116 7.61 7.35 4.23
C PHE A 116 7.00 7.87 2.93
N PHE A 117 5.68 7.95 2.81
CA PHE A 117 5.03 8.36 1.57
C PHE A 117 4.55 9.81 1.70
N PRO A 118 5.24 10.78 1.07
CA PRO A 118 4.78 12.15 1.06
C PRO A 118 3.49 12.29 0.23
N GLU A 119 2.61 13.19 0.67
CA GLU A 119 1.38 13.52 -0.05
C GLU A 119 1.72 14.33 -1.32
N THR A 120 1.36 13.80 -2.48
CA THR A 120 1.60 14.42 -3.80
C THR A 120 0.41 15.22 -4.31
N LYS A 121 -0.75 15.15 -3.64
CA LYS A 121 -1.98 15.82 -4.09
C LYS A 121 -1.83 17.35 -4.14
N GLY A 122 -2.12 17.91 -5.32
CA GLY A 122 -2.14 19.35 -5.56
C GLY A 122 -0.78 19.95 -5.86
N LEU A 123 0.26 19.12 -6.03
CA LEU A 123 1.55 19.55 -6.57
C LEU A 123 1.53 19.49 -8.10
N GLU A 124 2.12 20.49 -8.73
CA GLU A 124 2.44 20.42 -10.15
C GLU A 124 3.60 19.45 -10.36
N LEU A 125 3.58 18.71 -11.48
CA LEU A 125 4.57 17.68 -11.81
C LEU A 125 6.00 18.21 -11.95
N GLU A 126 6.16 19.52 -12.08
CA GLU A 126 7.42 20.27 -12.17
C GLU A 126 7.97 20.62 -10.78
N ASP A 127 7.11 20.69 -9.76
CA ASP A 127 7.47 21.08 -8.40
C ASP A 127 7.85 19.89 -7.52
N VAL A 128 7.78 18.66 -8.04
CA VAL A 128 8.16 17.41 -7.35
C VAL A 128 9.63 17.45 -6.91
N ASP A 129 10.50 18.07 -7.70
CA ASP A 129 11.93 18.22 -7.38
C ASP A 129 12.14 19.02 -6.07
N ARG A 130 11.19 19.89 -5.70
CA ARG A 130 11.24 20.67 -4.46
C ARG A 130 10.92 19.84 -3.22
N LEU A 131 10.17 18.74 -3.36
CA LEU A 131 9.82 17.83 -2.27
C LEU A 131 11.05 17.10 -1.70
N PHE A 132 12.07 16.91 -2.53
CA PHE A 132 13.30 16.19 -2.19
C PHE A 132 14.54 17.10 -2.13
N ALA A 133 14.40 18.41 -2.39
CA ALA A 133 15.48 19.39 -2.37
C ALA A 133 15.83 19.85 -0.94
N VAL A 134 16.24 18.93 -0.07
CA VAL A 134 16.59 19.26 1.33
C VAL A 134 17.96 19.94 1.45
N GLU A 135 18.75 20.08 0.39
CA GLU A 135 20.12 20.60 0.48
C GLU A 135 20.44 21.86 -0.35
N HIS A 136 19.49 22.40 -1.13
CA HIS A 136 19.65 23.67 -1.88
C HIS A 136 18.52 24.69 -1.63
N ALA A 137 17.65 24.42 -0.66
CA ALA A 137 16.42 25.18 -0.45
C ALA A 137 16.60 26.66 -0.07
N ARG A 138 17.79 27.10 0.36
CA ARG A 138 17.95 28.45 0.92
C ARG A 138 17.94 29.58 -0.13
N ASP A 139 18.32 29.28 -1.38
CA ASP A 139 18.43 30.32 -2.42
C ASP A 139 17.20 30.38 -3.36
N ILE A 140 16.29 29.40 -3.30
CA ILE A 140 15.13 29.29 -4.19
C ILE A 140 13.80 29.64 -3.48
N LEU A 141 13.75 29.52 -2.15
CA LEU A 141 12.55 29.79 -1.35
C LEU A 141 12.14 31.28 -1.28
N ASP A 142 12.98 32.20 -1.77
CA ASP A 142 12.64 33.63 -1.89
C ASP A 142 11.65 33.92 -3.06
N ASP A 143 11.42 32.97 -3.98
CA ASP A 143 10.63 33.23 -5.20
C ASP A 143 9.13 32.86 -5.10
N LYS A 144 8.72 31.92 -4.21
CA LYS A 144 7.32 31.46 -4.15
C LYS A 144 6.79 31.17 -2.72
N PRO A 145 5.89 32.02 -2.16
CA PRO A 145 5.41 31.90 -0.78
C PRO A 145 4.45 30.72 -0.51
N SER A 146 3.82 30.13 -1.54
CA SER A 146 2.94 28.96 -1.37
C SER A 146 3.69 27.69 -0.95
N VAL A 147 4.99 27.60 -1.27
CA VAL A 147 5.83 26.43 -1.02
C VAL A 147 6.33 26.39 0.43
N VAL A 148 6.63 27.56 1.01
CA VAL A 148 7.06 27.70 2.41
C VAL A 148 6.01 27.11 3.37
N THR A 149 4.73 27.35 3.08
CA THR A 149 3.60 26.86 3.90
C THR A 149 3.47 25.33 3.88
N MET A 150 3.88 24.67 2.79
CA MET A 150 3.86 23.21 2.70
C MET A 150 5.04 22.55 3.42
N VAL A 151 6.24 23.15 3.32
CA VAL A 151 7.44 22.68 4.05
C VAL A 151 7.22 22.80 5.55
N GLU A 152 6.68 23.93 6.04
CA GLU A 152 6.35 24.10 7.46
C GLU A 152 5.32 23.07 7.95
N LYS A 153 4.33 22.70 7.13
CA LYS A 153 3.37 21.62 7.45
C LYS A 153 4.00 20.24 7.48
N CYS A 154 5.05 20.00 6.69
CA CYS A 154 5.79 18.74 6.72
C CYS A 154 6.69 18.68 7.95
N ASP A 155 7.39 19.78 8.25
CA ASP A 155 8.25 19.94 9.43
C ASP A 155 7.46 19.89 10.76
N SER A 156 6.23 20.42 10.79
CA SER A 156 5.38 20.34 11.98
C SER A 156 4.91 18.91 12.25
N LYS A 157 4.66 18.12 11.19
CA LYS A 157 4.28 16.70 11.32
C LYS A 157 5.44 15.79 11.73
N LEU A 158 6.68 16.21 11.53
CA LEU A 158 7.88 15.51 11.99
C LEU A 158 8.23 15.78 13.46
N LYS A 159 7.63 16.82 14.06
CA LYS A 159 7.90 17.26 15.44
C LYS A 159 6.84 16.81 16.46
N GLU A 160 5.76 16.16 16.01
CA GLU A 160 4.76 15.47 16.84
C GLU A 160 4.98 13.95 16.80
#